data_AF-A0A4P5W3V9-F1
#
_entry.id   AF-A0A4P5W3V9-F1
#
_cell.length_a   1.000
_cell.length_b   1.000
_cell.length_c   1.000
_cell.angle_alpha   90.00
_cell.angle_beta   90.00
_cell.angle_gamma   90.00
#
_symmetry.space_group_name_H-M   'P 1'
#
loop_
_entity.id
_entity.type
_entity.pdbx_description
1 polymer ?
#
loop_
_entity_poly.entity_id
_entity_poly.type
_entity_poly.pdbx_seq_one_letter_code
_entity_poly.pdbx_strand_id
1 'polypeptide(L)' 'MVVTLRPASPDPDDDFVLECVFNAHATLVSCNAMDLEAPCAALCIDSGSPGGFLARQPTQG' A
#
# COMPACT_ATOMS: atom_id res chain seq x y z
N MET A 1 -14.65 15.79 15.73
CA MET A 1 -14.69 14.33 15.95
C MET A 1 -13.90 13.72 14.81
N VAL A 2 -12.65 13.31 15.05
CA VAL A 2 -11.83 12.62 14.04
C VAL A 2 -12.34 11.19 14.01
N VAL A 3 -13.03 10.82 12.94
CA VAL A 3 -13.39 9.42 12.69
C VAL A 3 -12.13 8.77 12.15
N THR A 4 -11.33 8.18 13.04
CA THR A 4 -10.14 7.43 12.63
C THR A 4 -10.64 6.12 11.99
N LEU A 5 -10.70 6.09 10.66
CA LEU A 5 -11.29 5.01 9.87
C LEU A 5 -10.47 3.71 9.90
N ARG A 6 -9.30 3.70 10.53
CA ARG A 6 -8.41 2.53 10.63
C ARG A 6 -7.44 2.65 11.82
N PRO A 7 -6.82 1.54 12.27
CA PRO A 7 -5.64 1.60 13.12
C PRO A 7 -4.56 2.44 12.44
N ALA A 8 -4.03 3.45 13.12
CA ALA A 8 -2.89 4.24 12.64
C ALA A 8 -1.63 3.36 12.62
N SER A 9 -0.81 3.49 11.58
CA SER A 9 0.52 2.86 11.58
C SER A 9 1.37 3.45 12.72
N PRO A 10 2.26 2.65 13.37
CA PRO A 10 3.25 3.19 14.29
C PRO A 10 4.21 4.19 13.62
N ASP A 11 4.35 4.15 12.29
CA ASP A 11 5.10 5.12 11.50
C ASP A 11 4.15 6.12 10.81
N PRO A 12 4.23 7.43 11.11
CA PRO A 12 3.39 8.44 10.46
C PRO A 12 3.62 8.56 8.95
N ASP A 13 4.80 8.18 8.44
CA ASP A 13 5.08 8.22 7.01
C ASP A 13 4.27 7.15 6.24
N ASP A 14 4.03 5.99 6.86
CA ASP A 14 3.20 4.93 6.27
C ASP A 14 1.73 5.38 6.15
N ASP A 15 1.21 6.10 7.14
CA ASP A 15 -0.16 6.61 7.13
C ASP A 15 -0.39 7.52 5.93
N PHE A 16 0.55 8.43 5.64
CA PHE A 16 0.49 9.31 4.48
C PHE A 16 0.54 8.53 3.17
N VAL A 17 1.45 7.55 3.03
CA VAL A 17 1.55 6.71 1.83
C VAL A 17 0.23 5.99 1.57
N LEU A 18 -0.34 5.39 2.60
CA LEU A 18 -1.58 4.64 2.47
C LEU A 18 -2.78 5.54 2.13
N GLU A 19 -2.85 6.76 2.68
CA GLU A 19 -3.86 7.75 2.28
C GLU A 19 -3.73 8.14 0.80
N CYS A 20 -2.51 8.38 0.33
CA CYS A 20 -2.26 8.68 -1.08
C CYS A 20 -2.73 7.53 -1.98
N VAL A 21 -2.35 6.29 -1.65
CA VAL A 21 -2.71 5.11 -2.44
C VAL A 21 -4.22 4.88 -2.45
N PHE A 22 -4.86 4.97 -1.28
CA PHE A 22 -6.30 4.80 -1.13
C PHE A 22 -7.07 5.82 -1.98
N ASN A 23 -6.72 7.11 -1.87
CA ASN A 23 -7.39 8.16 -2.63
C ASN A 23 -7.10 8.09 -4.14
N ALA A 24 -5.94 7.58 -4.54
CA ALA A 24 -5.58 7.40 -5.95
C ALA A 24 -6.19 6.13 -6.56
N HIS A 25 -6.78 5.24 -5.75
CA HIS A 25 -7.23 3.91 -6.17
C HIS A 25 -6.10 3.13 -6.86
N ALA A 26 -4.88 3.27 -6.35
CA ALA A 26 -3.67 2.71 -6.94
C ALA A 26 -3.25 1.40 -6.26
N THR A 27 -2.35 0.66 -6.91
CA THR A 27 -1.65 -0.48 -6.29
C THR A 27 -0.42 0.03 -5.55
N LEU A 28 -0.24 -0.37 -4.28
CA LEU A 28 0.98 -0.08 -3.53
C LEU A 28 2.08 -1.10 -3.85
N VAL A 29 3.21 -0.63 -4.38
CA VAL A 29 4.39 -1.45 -4.59
C VAL A 29 5.46 -1.04 -3.59
N SER A 30 5.81 -1.93 -2.65
CA SER A 30 6.75 -1.61 -1.56
C SER A 30 7.64 -2.79 -1.19
N CYS A 31 8.87 -2.49 -0.74
CA CYS A 31 9.76 -3.47 -0.10
C CYS A 31 9.38 -3.69 1.37
N ASN A 32 8.61 -2.79 1.98
CA ASN A 32 8.20 -2.87 3.38
C ASN A 32 6.89 -3.63 3.55
N ALA A 33 6.88 -4.91 3.17
CA ALA A 33 5.68 -5.74 3.26
C ALA A 33 5.22 -5.94 4.71
N MET A 34 6.16 -6.07 5.65
CA MET A 34 5.87 -6.40 7.05
C MET A 34 4.96 -5.36 7.71
N ASP A 35 5.23 -4.07 7.48
CA ASP A 35 4.48 -2.99 8.12
C ASP A 35 3.22 -2.60 7.33
N LEU A 36 3.23 -2.80 6.00
CA LEU A 36 2.17 -2.30 5.12
C LEU A 36 1.13 -3.35 4.69
N GLU A 37 1.38 -4.64 4.87
CA GLU A 37 0.46 -5.71 4.44
C GLU A 37 -0.87 -5.65 5.19
N ALA A 38 -0.83 -5.60 6.53
CA ALA A 38 -2.02 -5.53 7.37
C ALA A 38 -2.89 -4.28 7.09
N PRO A 39 -2.33 -3.04 7.04
CA PRO A 39 -3.14 -1.88 6.74
C PRO A 39 -3.62 -1.82 5.28
N CYS A 40 -2.87 -2.35 4.31
CA CYS A 40 -3.36 -2.48 2.93
C CYS A 40 -4.56 -3.41 2.86
N ALA A 41 -4.50 -4.57 3.53
CA ALA A 41 -5.62 -5.52 3.59
C ALA A 41 -6.86 -4.89 4.25
N ALA A 42 -6.68 -4.13 5.34
CA ALA A 42 -7.78 -3.46 6.03
C ALA A 42 -8.47 -2.38 5.18
N LEU A 43 -7.74 -1.76 4.25
CA LEU A 43 -8.25 -0.73 3.35
C LEU A 43 -8.64 -1.24 1.96
N CYS A 44 -8.59 -2.56 1.73
CA CYS A 44 -8.79 -3.14 0.40
C CYS A 44 -7.85 -2.55 -0.67
N ILE A 45 -6.62 -2.20 -0.29
CA ILE A 45 -5.58 -1.73 -1.21
C ILE A 45 -4.84 -2.95 -1.75
N ASP A 46 -4.79 -3.08 -3.07
CA ASP A 46 -3.92 -4.05 -3.73
C ASP A 46 -2.46 -3.67 -3.46
N SER A 47 -1.68 -4.60 -2.91
CA SER A 47 -0.27 -4.37 -2.60
C SER A 47 0.62 -5.51 -3.08
N GLY A 48 1.91 -5.23 -3.28
CA GLY A 48 2.87 -6.25 -3.69
C GLY A 48 4.32 -5.78 -3.68
N SER A 49 5.23 -6.72 -3.90
CA SER A 49 6.67 -6.44 -3.96
C SER A 49 7.08 -5.86 -5.32
N PRO A 50 8.17 -5.07 -5.38
CA PRO A 50 8.72 -4.58 -6.64
C PRO A 50 9.05 -5.70 -7.62
N GLY A 51 9.63 -6.82 -7.13
CA GLY A 51 9.93 -7.98 -7.96
C GLY A 51 8.68 -8.60 -8.59
N GLY A 52 7.60 -8.75 -7.80
CA GLY A 52 6.32 -9.24 -8.31
C GLY A 52 5.69 -8.29 -9.32
N PHE A 53 5.84 -6.98 -9.12
CA PHE A 53 5.35 -5.97 -10.07
C PHE A 53 6.11 -6.02 -11.40
N LEU A 54 7.45 -6.07 -11.37
CA LEU A 54 8.29 -6.14 -12.57
C LEU A 54 8.07 -7.44 -13.35
N ALA A 55 7.88 -8.57 -12.68
CA ALA A 55 7.60 -9.86 -13.33
C ALA A 55 6.28 -9.88 -14.12
N ARG A 56 5.34 -8.97 -13.81
CA ARG A 56 4.07 -8.83 -14.53
C ARG A 56 4.15 -7.87 -15.73
N GLN A 57 5.25 -7.13 -15.88
CA GLN A 57 5.39 -6.24 -17.02
C GLN A 57 5.58 -7.07 -18.29
N PRO A 58 4.86 -6.77 -19.38
CA PRO A 58 5.12 -7.42 -20.66
C PRO A 58 6.57 -7.14 -21.04
N THR A 59 7.35 -8.19 -21.32
CA THR A 59 8.68 -8.04 -21.90
C THR A 59 8.51 -7.26 -23.20
N GLN A 60 9.04 -6.04 -23.25
CA GLN A 60 9.10 -5.30 -24.51
C GLN A 60 9.98 -6.11 -25.47
N GLY A 61 9.33 -6.77 -26.43
CA GLY A 61 9.98 -7.49 -27.54
C GLY A 61 10.34 -6.55 -28.67
#